data_AF-A0A351G480-F1
#
_entry.id   AF-A0A351G480-F1
#
_cell.length_a   1.000
_cell.length_b   1.000
_cell.length_c   1.000
_cell.angle_alpha   90.00
_cell.angle_beta   90.00
_cell.angle_gamma   90.00
#
_symmetry.space_group_name_H-M   'P 1'
#
loop_
_entity.id
_entity.type
_entity.pdbx_description
1 polymer ?
#
loop_
_entity_poly.entity_id
_entity_poly.type
_entity_poly.pdbx_seq_one_letter_code
_entity_poly.pdbx_strand_id
1 'polypeptide(L)'
;MVRSLRELRIEPDRPVIVHSSLSAFGRVQGGSEVVVGALLEMFESLLAPTFTYKTLVVPEIGPPDNAVQYGNHTDRNKMAEFFYPDMPADRLMGR
;
A
#
# COMPACT_ATOMS: atom_id res chain seq x y z
N MET A 1 -1.84 -20.92 -0.62
CA MET A 1 -1.55 -19.60 -1.21
C MET A 1 -0.49 -19.66 -2.30
N VAL A 2 0.70 -20.22 -2.05
CA VAL A 2 1.80 -20.35 -3.05
C VAL A 2 1.35 -20.98 -4.38
N ARG A 3 0.61 -22.10 -4.34
CA ARG A 3 0.10 -22.75 -5.56
C ARG A 3 -0.75 -21.79 -6.41
N SER A 4 -1.62 -21.00 -5.77
CA SER A 4 -2.48 -20.03 -6.47
C SER A 4 -1.67 -18.87 -7.06
N LEU A 5 -0.60 -18.42 -6.39
CA LEU A 5 0.30 -17.41 -6.96
C LEU A 5 1.07 -17.94 -8.18
N ARG A 6 1.45 -19.23 -8.20
CA ARG A 6 2.08 -19.86 -9.38
C ARG A 6 1.18 -19.85 -10.61
N GLU A 7 -0.13 -19.83 -10.43
CA GLU A 7 -1.08 -19.75 -11.55
C GLU A 7 -1.02 -18.40 -12.29
N LEU A 8 -0.45 -17.36 -11.67
CA LEU A 8 -0.16 -16.07 -12.32
C LEU A 8 0.93 -16.18 -13.40
N ARG A 9 1.73 -17.26 -13.40
CA ARG A 9 2.82 -17.51 -14.36
C ARG A 9 3.80 -16.34 -14.49
N ILE A 10 4.08 -15.70 -13.36
CA ILE A 10 5.14 -14.71 -13.23
C ILE A 10 6.38 -15.45 -12.73
N GLU A 11 7.49 -15.33 -13.45
CA GLU A 11 8.75 -15.98 -13.07
C GLU A 11 9.28 -15.38 -11.75
N PRO A 12 9.86 -16.19 -10.84
CA PRO A 12 10.33 -15.74 -9.53
C PRO A 12 11.36 -14.60 -9.55
N ASP A 13 12.18 -14.53 -10.59
CA ASP A 13 13.26 -13.55 -10.77
C ASP A 13 12.77 -12.19 -11.30
N ARG A 14 11.49 -12.09 -11.71
CA ARG A 14 10.90 -10.82 -12.14
C ARG A 14 10.57 -9.97 -10.92
N PRO A 15 11.10 -8.74 -10.79
CA PRO A 15 10.70 -7.84 -9.73
C PRO A 15 9.21 -7.51 -9.83
N VAL A 16 8.49 -7.63 -8.72
CA VAL A 16 7.04 -7.37 -8.66
C VAL A 16 6.72 -6.19 -7.75
N ILE A 17 5.72 -5.39 -8.16
CA ILE A 17 5.05 -4.43 -7.28
C ILE A 17 3.72 -5.06 -6.88
N VAL A 18 3.51 -5.25 -5.58
CA VAL A 18 2.31 -5.88 -5.04
C VAL A 18 1.35 -4.84 -4.46
N HIS A 19 0.11 -4.91 -4.92
CA HIS A 19 -1.03 -4.24 -4.32
C HIS A 19 -2.12 -5.29 -4.08
N SER A 20 -2.64 -5.37 -2.86
CA SER A 20 -3.57 -6.43 -2.48
C SER A 20 -4.64 -5.95 -1.52
N SER A 21 -5.84 -6.52 -1.66
CA SER A 21 -6.89 -6.41 -0.66
C SER A 21 -7.02 -7.75 0.08
N LEU A 22 -6.68 -7.80 1.36
CA LEU A 22 -6.72 -9.06 2.13
C LEU A 22 -8.13 -9.66 2.16
N SER A 23 -9.16 -8.82 2.19
CA SER A 23 -10.56 -9.27 2.20
C SER A 23 -10.96 -9.99 0.90
N ALA A 24 -10.33 -9.68 -0.24
CA ALA A 24 -10.61 -10.33 -1.52
C ALA A 24 -10.19 -11.80 -1.55
N PHE A 25 -9.29 -12.24 -0.66
CA PHE A 25 -8.90 -13.65 -0.53
C PHE A 25 -9.90 -14.49 0.29
N GLY A 26 -10.93 -13.86 0.88
CA GLY A 26 -11.80 -14.50 1.85
C GLY A 26 -11.06 -14.84 3.15
N ARG A 27 -11.53 -15.87 3.87
CA ARG A 27 -10.92 -16.28 5.15
C ARG A 27 -9.60 -17.01 4.89
N VAL A 28 -8.48 -16.34 5.12
CA VAL A 28 -7.14 -16.95 5.12
C VAL A 28 -6.80 -17.41 6.54
N GLN A 29 -6.64 -18.73 6.73
CA GLN A 29 -6.14 -19.27 7.99
C GLN A 29 -4.70 -18.78 8.21
N GLY A 30 -4.43 -18.11 9.33
CA GLY A 30 -3.15 -17.46 9.59
C GLY A 30 -3.03 -16.03 9.03
N GLY A 31 -4.12 -15.45 8.50
CA GLY A 31 -4.21 -14.02 8.22
C GLY A 31 -3.25 -13.50 7.13
N SER A 32 -2.82 -12.25 7.30
CA SER A 32 -1.89 -11.54 6.40
C SER A 32 -0.53 -12.22 6.28
N GLU A 33 -0.06 -12.84 7.35
CA GLU A 33 1.25 -13.44 7.50
C GLU A 33 1.44 -14.58 6.50
N VAL A 34 0.39 -15.36 6.25
CA VAL A 34 0.39 -16.43 5.24
C VAL A 34 0.44 -15.86 3.82
N VAL A 35 -0.18 -14.71 3.57
CA VAL A 35 -0.13 -14.05 2.26
C VAL A 35 1.26 -13.50 1.99
N VAL A 36 1.83 -12.78 2.95
CA VAL A 36 3.19 -12.23 2.86
C VAL A 36 4.22 -13.35 2.72
N GLY A 37 4.12 -14.40 3.53
CA GLY A 37 5.02 -15.56 3.43
C GLY A 37 4.97 -16.21 2.04
N ALA A 38 3.78 -16.38 1.47
CA ALA A 38 3.63 -16.96 0.15
C ALA A 38 4.19 -16.06 -0.98
N LEU A 39 4.10 -14.74 -0.84
CA LEU A 39 4.70 -13.79 -1.78
C LEU A 39 6.23 -13.84 -1.72
N LEU A 40 6.80 -13.86 -0.51
CA LEU A 40 8.25 -13.96 -0.28
C LEU A 40 8.82 -15.32 -0.71
N GLU A 41 8.02 -16.38 -0.67
CA GLU A 41 8.41 -17.69 -1.21
C GLU A 41 8.39 -17.72 -2.75
N MET A 42 7.52 -16.92 -3.38
CA MET A 42 7.31 -16.95 -4.83
C MET A 42 8.25 -16.02 -5.60
N PHE A 43 8.61 -14.86 -5.04
CA PHE A 43 9.34 -13.81 -5.76
C PHE A 43 10.63 -13.42 -5.03
N GLU A 44 11.72 -13.30 -5.78
CA GLU A 44 13.02 -12.89 -5.25
C GLU A 44 13.08 -11.40 -4.91
N SER A 45 12.29 -10.58 -5.61
CA SER A 45 12.24 -9.13 -5.42
C SER A 45 10.81 -8.62 -5.45
N LEU A 46 10.38 -8.03 -4.34
CA LEU A 46 9.04 -7.50 -4.17
C LEU A 46 9.10 -6.09 -3.58
N LEU A 47 8.24 -5.23 -4.10
CA LEU A 47 7.96 -3.90 -3.55
C LEU A 47 6.46 -3.81 -3.25
N ALA A 48 6.10 -3.21 -2.13
CA ALA A 48 4.74 -2.84 -1.81
C ALA A 48 4.69 -1.34 -1.52
N PRO A 49 3.72 -0.59 -2.08
CA PRO A 49 3.52 0.80 -1.69
C PRO A 49 3.16 0.90 -0.21
N THR A 50 3.75 1.83 0.54
CA THR A 50 3.49 2.05 1.97
C THR A 50 3.22 3.53 2.25
N PHE A 51 2.18 4.07 1.61
CA PHE A 51 1.81 5.47 1.78
C PHE A 51 1.31 5.76 3.19
N THR A 52 1.66 6.93 3.73
CA THR A 52 1.15 7.43 5.00
C THR A 52 0.59 8.84 4.84
N TYR A 53 -0.64 9.10 5.27
CA TYR A 53 -1.22 10.44 5.19
C TYR A 53 -0.72 11.36 6.32
N LYS A 54 0.04 10.82 7.28
CA LYS A 54 0.65 11.57 8.38
C LYS A 54 1.60 12.67 7.91
N THR A 55 2.25 12.45 6.77
CA THR A 55 3.21 13.40 6.20
C THR A 55 2.60 14.25 5.07
N LEU A 56 1.32 14.05 4.76
CA LEU A 56 0.68 14.69 3.61
C LEU A 56 0.35 16.15 3.92
N VAL A 57 0.87 17.05 3.08
CA VAL A 57 0.48 18.46 3.03
C VAL A 57 -0.23 18.71 1.71
N VAL A 58 -1.46 19.21 1.76
CA VAL A 58 -2.26 19.55 0.58
C VAL A 58 -2.23 21.06 0.35
N PRO A 59 -1.78 21.55 -0.81
CA PRO A 59 -1.80 22.98 -1.12
C PRO A 59 -3.20 23.59 -1.13
N GLU A 60 -3.28 24.92 -1.07
CA GLU A 60 -4.55 25.63 -1.17
C GLU A 60 -5.17 25.54 -2.58
N ILE A 61 -4.33 25.44 -3.61
CA ILE A 61 -4.73 25.39 -5.03
C ILE A 61 -3.88 24.33 -5.73
N GLY A 62 -4.48 23.59 -6.65
CA GLY A 62 -3.76 22.68 -7.54
C GLY A 62 -4.56 22.33 -8.80
N PRO A 63 -4.02 21.46 -9.67
CA PRO A 63 -4.66 21.12 -10.94
C PRO A 63 -6.02 20.44 -10.72
N PRO A 64 -7.01 20.70 -11.60
CA PRO A 64 -8.29 19.99 -11.55
C PRO A 64 -8.11 18.50 -11.90
N ASP A 65 -9.13 17.70 -11.57
CA ASP A 65 -9.28 16.29 -11.99
C ASP A 65 -8.17 15.32 -11.55
N ASN A 66 -7.43 15.63 -10.48
CA ASN A 66 -6.42 14.71 -9.91
C ASN A 66 -6.86 14.02 -8.61
N ALA A 67 -8.17 14.00 -8.34
CA ALA A 67 -8.80 13.42 -7.15
C ALA A 67 -8.36 14.02 -5.79
N VAL A 68 -7.74 15.20 -5.79
CA VAL A 68 -7.45 15.96 -4.57
C VAL A 68 -8.44 17.11 -4.43
N GLN A 69 -9.03 17.28 -3.25
CA GLN A 69 -9.81 18.47 -2.93
C GLN A 69 -8.85 19.54 -2.40
N TYR A 70 -8.74 20.68 -3.08
CA TYR A 70 -7.90 21.79 -2.63
C TYR A 70 -8.71 22.79 -1.80
N GLY A 71 -8.01 23.64 -1.04
CA GLY A 71 -8.62 24.77 -0.31
C GLY A 71 -9.33 24.43 1.00
N ASN A 72 -9.23 23.19 1.47
CA ASN A 72 -9.92 22.73 2.69
C ASN A 72 -9.04 21.86 3.60
N HIS A 73 -7.74 22.18 3.69
CA HIS A 73 -6.77 21.35 4.40
C HIS A 73 -5.94 22.09 5.46
N THR A 74 -6.22 23.36 5.74
CA THR A 74 -5.41 24.21 6.65
C THR A 74 -5.13 23.55 8.00
N ASP A 75 -6.14 23.07 8.71
CA ASP A 75 -5.92 22.46 10.03
C ASP A 75 -5.29 21.07 9.94
N ARG A 76 -5.62 20.29 8.90
CA ARG A 76 -4.99 18.99 8.65
C ARG A 76 -3.50 19.12 8.33
N ASN A 77 -3.11 20.14 7.56
CA ASN A 77 -1.71 20.43 7.24
C ASN A 77 -0.91 20.80 8.48
N LYS A 78 -1.50 21.50 9.47
CA LYS A 78 -0.83 21.80 10.75
C LYS A 78 -0.56 20.56 11.59
N MET A 79 -1.28 19.47 11.36
CA MET A 79 -1.11 18.18 12.03
C MET A 79 -0.12 17.26 11.31
N ALA A 80 0.46 17.69 10.18
CA ALA A 80 1.41 16.88 9.44
C ALA A 80 2.69 16.65 10.26
N GLU A 81 3.22 15.45 10.15
CA GLU A 81 4.42 14.99 10.83
C GLU A 81 5.59 14.91 9.84
N PHE A 82 6.84 15.09 10.32
CA PHE A 82 8.02 14.79 9.52
C PHE A 82 8.11 13.29 9.25
N PHE A 83 8.58 12.90 8.07
CA PHE A 83 8.76 11.50 7.73
C PHE A 83 9.86 10.84 8.57
N TYR A 84 9.57 9.64 9.07
CA TYR A 84 10.58 8.70 9.60
C TYR A 84 10.43 7.33 8.93
N PRO A 85 11.54 6.59 8.69
CA PRO A 85 11.49 5.31 7.98
C PRO A 85 10.64 4.22 8.65
N ASP A 86 10.43 4.30 9.96
CA ASP A 86 9.65 3.36 10.75
C ASP A 86 8.16 3.76 10.89
N MET A 87 7.74 4.85 10.26
CA MET A 87 6.33 5.23 10.22
C MET A 87 5.48 4.13 9.54
N PRO A 88 4.32 3.77 10.11
CA PRO A 88 3.46 2.77 9.51
C PRO A 88 2.75 3.33 8.27
N ALA A 89 2.43 2.44 7.33
CA ALA A 89 1.48 2.72 6.27
C ALA A 89 0.11 3.12 6.87
N ASP A 90 -0.63 3.99 6.17
CA ASP A 90 -1.93 4.45 6.65
C ASP A 90 -2.96 3.32 6.64
N ARG A 91 -3.81 3.24 7.67
CA ARG A 91 -4.90 2.26 7.74
C ARG A 91 -5.98 2.49 6.68
N LEU A 92 -6.05 3.72 6.14
CA LEU A 92 -6.95 4.09 5.06
C LEU A 92 -6.34 3.86 3.68
N MET A 93 -5.09 3.38 3.59
CA MET A 93 -4.48 3.05 2.30
C MET A 93 -5.25 1.90 1.62
N GLY A 94 -5.66 2.11 0.37
CA GLY A 94 -6.35 1.09 -0.44
C GLY A 94 -7.82 0.85 -0.07
N ARG A 95 -8.44 1.75 0.71
CA ARG A 95 -9.88 1.78 0.98
C ARG A 95 -10.64 2.71 0.04
#